data_AF-A0A1F6GUV9-F1
#
_entry.id   AF-A0A1F6GUV9-F1
#
_cell.length_a   1.000
_cell.length_b   1.000
_cell.length_c   1.000
_cell.angle_alpha   90.00
_cell.angle_beta   90.00
_cell.angle_gamma   90.00
#
_symmetry.space_group_name_H-M   'P 1'
#
loop_
_entity.id
_entity.type
_entity.pdbx_description
1 polymer ?
#
loop_
_entity_poly.entity_id
_entity_poly.type
_entity_poly.pdbx_seq_one_letter_code
_entity_poly.pdbx_strand_id
1 'polypeptide(L)'
;MTCILSWKRDYFVHWSYLMNMAKKEERIEPQSGSQSIAQKLAQKVIFISEREMEIEKVYLQIGAELLSKLHHPDKIKYFQSLLQILLEREETAPYASHAVVSLFWQEPAKVEFKEFWKSLVEMAVAGHSTGDMPSYRHPDSGRIFSAYAHAMGETFIQMMKVGSDNYDVITQMFSHCIRYENDLERERREAQSKPRSKDAEKYTAPANPKKLYDDISDYISERAIHRARTLNPDNPNEFIQILSDRMRSTRRYVIQDLINKDSLEKKRATEKAFKEKLASAEELIFAGKPFLEALKLFKDAKLYNNRYVEAEKKRLTLQLVPLILALGIIGFGAMDLLALNVMEMVAIGGAGISGRFLFSQKMFNRFYPKDITGPLEEQVALVAAVFQKCSKEQLAAFLRKQLKAINDPQQVNLVSDFVTYVFSVIPKKRGRILSRIELKESMDSLSWHIARARRGLTG
;
A
#
# COMPACT_ATOMS: atom_id res chain seq x y z
N MET A 1 55.45 27.44 -22.03
CA MET A 1 55.00 26.91 -23.34
C MET A 1 54.20 25.59 -23.24
N THR A 2 53.83 25.13 -22.03
CA THR A 2 53.13 23.86 -21.80
C THR A 2 51.62 23.99 -21.53
N CYS A 3 51.10 25.18 -21.19
CA CYS A 3 49.65 25.38 -21.00
C CYS A 3 48.84 25.52 -22.31
N ILE A 4 49.46 25.98 -23.41
CA ILE A 4 48.75 26.21 -24.69
C ILE A 4 48.50 24.88 -25.43
N LEU A 5 49.32 23.86 -25.18
CA LEU A 5 49.17 22.54 -25.79
C LEU A 5 48.07 21.69 -25.13
N SER A 6 47.79 21.92 -23.85
CA SER A 6 46.68 21.25 -23.12
C SER A 6 45.31 21.70 -23.66
N TRP A 7 45.13 23.01 -23.81
CA TRP A 7 43.87 23.59 -24.31
C TRP A 7 43.53 23.18 -25.75
N LYS A 8 44.54 23.05 -26.63
CA LYS A 8 44.30 22.58 -28.01
C LYS A 8 43.91 21.10 -28.06
N ARG A 9 44.40 20.27 -27.14
CA ARG A 9 44.08 18.84 -27.10
C ARG A 9 42.65 18.61 -26.61
N ASP A 10 42.20 19.36 -25.61
CA ASP A 10 40.84 19.25 -25.08
C ASP A 10 39.79 19.77 -26.08
N TYR A 11 40.08 20.85 -26.81
CA TYR A 11 39.23 21.31 -27.91
C TYR A 11 39.15 20.29 -29.05
N PHE A 12 40.27 19.64 -29.41
CA PHE A 12 40.26 18.65 -30.50
C PHE A 12 39.53 17.36 -30.11
N VAL A 13 39.61 16.95 -28.85
CA VAL A 13 38.84 15.80 -28.33
C VAL A 13 37.36 16.13 -28.26
N HIS A 14 36.98 17.35 -27.82
CA HIS A 14 35.57 17.77 -27.77
C HIS A 14 34.97 17.97 -29.17
N TRP A 15 35.75 18.51 -30.12
CA TRP A 15 35.33 18.67 -31.51
C TRP A 15 35.28 17.33 -32.27
N SER A 16 36.18 16.39 -31.97
CA SER A 16 36.11 15.00 -32.48
C SER A 16 34.92 14.23 -31.87
N TYR A 17 34.56 14.52 -30.61
CA TYR A 17 33.37 13.96 -29.97
C TYR A 17 32.07 14.53 -30.56
N LEU A 18 32.03 15.85 -30.83
CA LEU A 18 30.91 16.51 -31.50
C LEU A 18 30.80 16.13 -32.99
N MET A 19 31.92 15.96 -33.71
CA MET A 19 31.94 15.42 -35.07
C MET A 19 31.56 13.94 -35.10
N ASN A 20 31.91 13.16 -34.09
CA ASN A 20 31.46 11.76 -33.96
C ASN A 20 30.00 11.67 -33.53
N MET A 21 29.45 12.64 -32.79
CA MET A 21 28.02 12.77 -32.48
C MET A 21 27.23 13.22 -33.71
N ALA A 22 27.74 14.19 -34.48
CA ALA A 22 27.15 14.62 -35.76
C ALA A 22 27.26 13.52 -36.83
N LYS A 23 28.35 12.74 -36.88
CA LYS A 23 28.46 11.51 -37.68
C LYS A 23 27.62 10.34 -37.14
N LYS A 24 27.26 10.35 -35.85
CA LYS A 24 26.31 9.38 -35.26
C LYS A 24 24.86 9.75 -35.57
N GLU A 25 24.55 11.04 -35.67
CA GLU A 25 23.24 11.54 -36.15
C GLU A 25 23.00 11.27 -37.64
N GLU A 26 24.06 10.99 -38.42
CA GLU A 26 23.94 10.56 -39.83
C GLU A 26 24.22 9.05 -40.06
N ARG A 27 24.30 8.24 -39.00
CA ARG A 27 24.27 6.77 -39.08
C ARG A 27 23.32 6.17 -38.06
N ILE A 28 22.07 6.63 -38.08
CA ILE A 28 20.97 5.70 -37.92
C ILE A 28 20.86 5.02 -39.28
N GLU A 29 21.42 3.81 -39.42
CA GLU A 29 20.98 2.95 -40.51
C GLU A 29 19.45 2.92 -40.44
N PRO A 30 18.73 3.25 -41.53
CA PRO A 30 17.29 3.14 -41.50
C PRO A 30 16.96 1.70 -41.11
N GLN A 31 16.03 1.55 -40.18
CA GLN A 31 15.37 0.27 -39.91
C GLN A 31 14.66 -0.19 -41.19
N SER A 32 15.41 -0.69 -42.17
CA SER A 32 14.93 -1.01 -43.51
C SER A 32 14.02 -2.25 -43.51
N GLY A 33 14.03 -3.02 -42.42
CA GLY A 33 13.11 -4.13 -42.21
C GLY A 33 11.71 -3.73 -41.72
N SER A 34 11.58 -2.74 -40.84
CA SER A 34 10.29 -2.35 -40.23
C SER A 34 9.41 -1.56 -41.19
N GLN A 35 9.99 -0.59 -41.91
CA GLN A 35 9.29 0.19 -42.93
C GLN A 35 8.86 -0.66 -44.13
N SER A 36 9.66 -1.66 -44.53
CA SER A 36 9.32 -2.56 -45.64
C SER A 36 8.07 -3.41 -45.39
N ILE A 37 7.87 -3.89 -44.15
CA ILE A 37 6.68 -4.68 -43.78
C ILE A 37 5.44 -3.77 -43.71
N ALA A 38 5.56 -2.60 -43.06
CA ALA A 38 4.45 -1.65 -42.95
C ALA A 38 4.01 -1.12 -44.32
N GLN A 39 4.95 -0.83 -45.22
CA GLN A 39 4.66 -0.40 -46.60
C GLN A 39 3.95 -1.49 -47.41
N LYS A 40 4.40 -2.75 -47.33
CA LYS A 40 3.73 -3.88 -47.99
C LYS A 40 2.31 -4.09 -47.46
N LEU A 41 2.13 -3.93 -46.16
CA LEU A 41 0.82 -4.04 -45.53
C LEU A 41 -0.09 -2.88 -45.95
N ALA A 42 0.43 -1.65 -46.03
CA ALA A 42 -0.30 -0.48 -46.52
C ALA A 42 -0.77 -0.69 -47.96
N GLN A 43 0.11 -1.13 -48.85
CA GLN A 43 -0.23 -1.45 -50.24
C GLN A 43 -1.30 -2.52 -50.34
N LYS A 44 -1.23 -3.58 -49.52
CA LYS A 44 -2.28 -4.61 -49.46
C LYS A 44 -3.62 -4.06 -48.98
N VAL A 45 -3.61 -3.24 -47.93
CA VAL A 45 -4.83 -2.61 -47.40
C VAL A 45 -5.49 -1.71 -48.45
N ILE A 46 -4.70 -0.89 -49.15
CA ILE A 46 -5.16 -0.07 -50.27
C ILE A 46 -5.77 -0.97 -51.36
N PHE A 47 -5.02 -1.98 -51.82
CA PHE A 47 -5.46 -2.88 -52.88
C PHE A 47 -6.75 -3.63 -52.54
N ILE A 48 -6.90 -4.13 -51.31
CA ILE A 48 -8.12 -4.81 -50.86
C ILE A 48 -9.30 -3.82 -50.84
N SER A 49 -9.07 -2.61 -50.32
CA SER A 49 -10.11 -1.58 -50.20
C SER A 49 -10.57 -1.04 -51.55
N GLU A 50 -9.69 -0.99 -52.56
CA GLU A 50 -10.02 -0.57 -53.93
C GLU A 50 -10.66 -1.68 -54.76
N ARG A 51 -10.31 -2.95 -54.50
CA ARG A 51 -10.80 -4.09 -55.27
C ARG A 51 -12.20 -4.52 -54.87
N GLU A 52 -12.51 -4.48 -53.58
CA GLU A 52 -13.77 -5.01 -53.04
C GLU A 52 -14.81 -3.90 -52.91
N MET A 53 -16.00 -4.10 -53.47
CA MET A 53 -17.10 -3.13 -53.40
C MET A 53 -17.88 -3.20 -52.08
N GLU A 54 -17.83 -4.33 -51.37
CA GLU A 54 -18.55 -4.55 -50.11
C GLU A 54 -17.62 -4.33 -48.91
N ILE A 55 -18.02 -3.40 -48.02
CA ILE A 55 -17.19 -2.98 -46.88
C ILE A 55 -16.96 -4.11 -45.85
N GLU A 56 -17.89 -5.04 -45.71
CA GLU A 56 -17.75 -6.20 -44.82
C GLU A 56 -16.66 -7.16 -45.32
N LYS A 57 -16.59 -7.40 -46.63
CA LYS A 57 -15.54 -8.21 -47.25
C LYS A 57 -14.17 -7.54 -47.12
N VAL A 58 -14.12 -6.21 -47.28
CA VAL A 58 -12.91 -5.41 -47.02
C VAL A 58 -12.42 -5.65 -45.59
N TYR A 59 -13.28 -5.51 -44.58
CA TYR A 59 -12.90 -5.73 -43.19
C TYR A 59 -12.45 -7.16 -42.90
N LEU A 60 -13.11 -8.16 -43.48
CA LEU A 60 -12.72 -9.57 -43.32
C LEU A 60 -11.32 -9.85 -43.89
N GLN A 61 -11.04 -9.39 -45.11
CA GLN A 61 -9.76 -9.61 -45.78
C GLN A 61 -8.62 -8.82 -45.11
N ILE A 62 -8.85 -7.56 -44.77
CA ILE A 62 -7.85 -6.73 -44.05
C ILE A 62 -7.51 -7.38 -42.70
N GLY A 63 -8.51 -7.75 -41.91
CA GLY A 63 -8.21 -8.36 -40.60
C GLY A 63 -7.54 -9.74 -40.73
N ALA A 64 -7.79 -10.52 -41.79
CA ALA A 64 -7.03 -11.74 -42.04
C ALA A 64 -5.54 -11.46 -42.30
N GLU A 65 -5.24 -10.43 -43.10
CA GLU A 65 -3.86 -9.98 -43.34
C GLU A 65 -3.20 -9.45 -42.06
N LEU A 66 -3.93 -8.67 -41.25
CA LEU A 66 -3.44 -8.18 -39.95
C LEU A 66 -3.16 -9.33 -38.98
N LEU A 67 -4.06 -10.31 -38.89
CA LEU A 67 -3.90 -11.48 -38.03
C LEU A 67 -2.63 -12.26 -38.35
N SER A 68 -2.32 -12.42 -39.64
CA SER A 68 -1.10 -13.11 -40.07
C SER A 68 0.19 -12.47 -39.53
N LYS A 69 0.12 -11.19 -39.11
CA LYS A 69 1.23 -10.40 -38.57
C LYS A 69 1.14 -10.19 -37.05
N LEU A 70 0.07 -10.64 -36.39
CA LEU A 70 -0.14 -10.49 -34.94
C LEU A 70 0.79 -11.35 -34.07
N HIS A 71 1.58 -12.26 -34.65
CA HIS A 71 2.58 -13.04 -33.91
C HIS A 71 3.98 -12.42 -33.96
N HIS A 72 4.17 -11.32 -34.69
CA HIS A 72 5.47 -10.65 -34.77
C HIS A 72 5.75 -9.85 -33.47
N PRO A 73 6.99 -9.87 -32.92
CA PRO A 73 7.32 -9.13 -31.70
C PRO A 73 7.07 -7.61 -31.83
N ASP A 74 7.37 -7.01 -32.99
CA ASP A 74 7.14 -5.58 -33.27
C ASP A 74 5.80 -5.26 -33.95
N LYS A 75 4.80 -6.14 -33.85
CA LYS A 75 3.48 -5.99 -34.49
C LYS A 75 2.79 -4.64 -34.25
N ILE A 76 2.90 -4.10 -33.03
CA ILE A 76 2.27 -2.84 -32.63
C ILE A 76 2.94 -1.67 -33.37
N LYS A 77 4.27 -1.66 -33.42
CA LYS A 77 5.04 -0.64 -34.16
C LYS A 77 4.77 -0.70 -35.66
N TYR A 78 4.65 -1.90 -36.23
CA TYR A 78 4.32 -2.05 -37.65
C TYR A 78 2.94 -1.50 -37.98
N PHE A 79 1.95 -1.73 -37.11
CA PHE A 79 0.61 -1.18 -37.31
C PHE A 79 0.58 0.34 -37.14
N GLN A 80 1.32 0.88 -36.18
CA GLN A 80 1.49 2.33 -36.05
C GLN A 80 2.13 2.95 -37.30
N SER A 81 3.20 2.35 -37.83
CA SER A 81 3.83 2.81 -39.07
C SER A 81 2.90 2.65 -40.28
N LEU A 82 2.09 1.58 -40.33
CA LEU A 82 1.03 1.41 -41.33
C LEU A 82 0.06 2.58 -41.30
N LEU A 83 -0.45 2.96 -40.12
CA LEU A 83 -1.37 4.10 -40.00
C LEU A 83 -0.70 5.40 -40.46
N GLN A 84 0.56 5.63 -40.11
CA GLN A 84 1.28 6.81 -40.58
C GLN A 84 1.38 6.85 -42.11
N ILE A 85 1.78 5.76 -42.74
CA ILE A 85 1.90 5.66 -44.21
C ILE A 85 0.54 5.92 -44.88
N LEU A 86 -0.54 5.35 -44.34
CA LEU A 86 -1.88 5.56 -44.91
C LEU A 86 -2.37 7.00 -44.73
N LEU A 87 -1.96 7.68 -43.65
CA LEU A 87 -2.35 9.05 -43.34
C LEU A 87 -1.45 10.12 -43.99
N GLU A 88 -0.36 9.74 -44.65
CA GLU A 88 0.54 10.68 -45.34
C GLU A 88 -0.14 11.41 -46.51
N ARG A 89 -1.08 10.74 -47.19
CA ARG A 89 -1.81 11.30 -48.34
C ARG A 89 -3.30 11.30 -48.08
N GLU A 90 -3.98 12.34 -48.56
CA GLU A 90 -5.43 12.48 -48.41
C GLU A 90 -6.21 11.35 -49.09
N GLU A 91 -5.71 10.87 -50.24
CA GLU A 91 -6.30 9.76 -51.00
C GLU A 91 -6.25 8.43 -50.24
N THR A 92 -5.21 8.19 -49.43
CA THR A 92 -5.01 6.94 -48.70
C THR A 92 -5.54 6.98 -47.28
N ALA A 93 -5.83 8.17 -46.75
CA ALA A 93 -6.30 8.37 -45.39
C ALA A 93 -7.59 7.59 -45.05
N PRO A 94 -8.59 7.44 -45.95
CA PRO A 94 -9.77 6.61 -45.68
C PRO A 94 -9.41 5.15 -45.35
N TYR A 95 -8.36 4.60 -45.94
CA TYR A 95 -7.96 3.21 -45.71
C TYR A 95 -7.37 2.97 -44.32
N ALA A 96 -6.87 4.02 -43.65
CA ALA A 96 -6.47 3.94 -42.23
C ALA A 96 -7.68 3.60 -41.35
N SER A 97 -8.87 4.13 -41.69
CA SER A 97 -10.11 3.80 -40.99
C SER A 97 -10.48 2.33 -41.16
N HIS A 98 -10.37 1.77 -42.37
CA HIS A 98 -10.66 0.36 -42.60
C HIS A 98 -9.69 -0.57 -41.87
N ALA A 99 -8.41 -0.20 -41.80
CA ALA A 99 -7.42 -0.94 -41.01
C ALA A 99 -7.82 -1.03 -39.54
N VAL A 100 -8.25 0.09 -38.92
CA VAL A 100 -8.68 0.09 -37.51
C VAL A 100 -10.04 -0.59 -37.32
N VAL A 101 -11.05 -0.26 -38.13
CA VAL A 101 -12.40 -0.82 -38.00
C VAL A 101 -12.39 -2.34 -38.19
N SER A 102 -11.53 -2.87 -39.06
CA SER A 102 -11.39 -4.32 -39.26
C SER A 102 -11.01 -5.09 -37.99
N LEU A 103 -10.25 -4.47 -37.08
CA LEU A 103 -9.88 -5.07 -35.79
C LEU A 103 -11.10 -5.24 -34.89
N PHE A 104 -11.98 -4.24 -34.85
CA PHE A 104 -13.18 -4.23 -34.02
C PHE A 104 -14.28 -5.11 -34.60
N TRP A 105 -14.44 -5.09 -35.91
CA TRP A 105 -15.42 -5.93 -36.60
C TRP A 105 -15.16 -7.42 -36.37
N GLN A 106 -13.88 -7.83 -36.35
CA GLN A 106 -13.49 -9.21 -36.11
C GLN A 106 -13.25 -9.55 -34.63
N GLU A 107 -13.34 -8.59 -33.71
CA GLU A 107 -13.14 -8.81 -32.27
C GLU A 107 -14.03 -9.94 -31.70
N PRO A 108 -15.33 -10.04 -32.03
CA PRO A 108 -16.19 -11.11 -31.50
C PRO A 108 -15.74 -12.51 -31.93
N ALA A 109 -15.11 -12.62 -33.10
CA ALA A 109 -14.63 -13.89 -33.63
C ALA A 109 -13.20 -14.23 -33.17
N LYS A 110 -12.38 -13.22 -32.88
CA LYS A 110 -10.95 -13.36 -32.57
C LYS A 110 -10.56 -12.44 -31.40
N VAL A 111 -10.44 -13.02 -30.22
CA VAL A 111 -10.10 -12.31 -28.97
C VAL A 111 -8.76 -11.58 -29.05
N GLU A 112 -7.82 -12.08 -29.85
CA GLU A 112 -6.48 -11.51 -30.05
C GLU A 112 -6.52 -10.06 -30.56
N PHE A 113 -7.55 -9.69 -31.34
CA PHE A 113 -7.71 -8.32 -31.81
C PHE A 113 -8.05 -7.35 -30.68
N LYS A 114 -8.79 -7.80 -29.66
CA LYS A 114 -9.13 -6.99 -28.49
C LYS A 114 -7.88 -6.56 -27.73
N GLU A 115 -7.01 -7.52 -27.45
CA GLU A 115 -5.75 -7.26 -26.76
C GLU A 115 -4.84 -6.39 -27.62
N PHE A 116 -4.80 -6.66 -28.92
CA PHE A 116 -3.97 -5.91 -29.85
C PHE A 116 -4.33 -4.42 -29.93
N TRP A 117 -5.60 -4.06 -30.15
CA TRP A 117 -5.98 -2.65 -30.26
C TRP A 117 -5.82 -1.91 -28.93
N LYS A 118 -6.01 -2.58 -27.79
CA LYS A 118 -5.73 -2.01 -26.47
C LYS A 118 -4.25 -1.70 -26.30
N SER A 119 -3.38 -2.67 -26.59
CA SER A 119 -1.92 -2.46 -26.52
C SER A 119 -1.44 -1.39 -27.51
N LEU A 120 -2.14 -1.18 -28.62
CA LEU A 120 -1.87 -0.05 -29.52
C LEU A 120 -2.16 1.30 -28.87
N VAL A 121 -3.30 1.44 -28.18
CA VAL A 121 -3.65 2.65 -27.42
C VAL A 121 -2.65 2.87 -26.27
N GLU A 122 -2.30 1.81 -25.54
CA GLU A 122 -1.32 1.87 -24.45
C GLU A 122 0.06 2.32 -24.93
N MET A 123 0.52 1.78 -26.06
CA MET A 123 1.76 2.21 -26.72
C MET A 123 1.67 3.67 -27.15
N ALA A 124 0.54 4.11 -27.71
CA ALA A 124 0.35 5.50 -28.12
C ALA A 124 0.41 6.46 -26.91
N VAL A 125 -0.18 6.10 -25.77
CA VAL A 125 -0.09 6.88 -24.53
C VAL A 125 1.35 6.94 -24.02
N ALA A 126 2.07 5.81 -24.04
CA ALA A 126 3.47 5.76 -23.64
C ALA A 126 4.36 6.63 -24.55
N GLY A 127 4.23 6.47 -25.86
CA GLY A 127 4.98 7.24 -26.86
C GLY A 127 4.66 8.73 -26.84
N HIS A 128 3.39 9.10 -26.59
CA HIS A 128 3.00 10.49 -26.37
C HIS A 128 3.69 11.10 -25.14
N SER A 129 3.75 10.35 -24.04
CA SER A 129 4.39 10.77 -22.80
C SER A 129 5.91 10.89 -22.93
N THR A 130 6.56 10.07 -23.75
CA THR A 130 8.02 10.10 -23.98
C THR A 130 8.42 11.06 -25.11
N GLY A 131 7.51 11.39 -26.03
CA GLY A 131 7.81 12.23 -27.18
C GLY A 131 8.73 11.53 -28.18
N ASP A 132 8.58 10.21 -28.35
CA ASP A 132 9.48 9.39 -29.17
C ASP A 132 9.37 9.62 -30.69
N MET A 133 8.34 10.34 -31.13
CA MET A 133 8.11 10.70 -32.54
C MET A 133 8.01 12.21 -32.74
N PRO A 134 8.41 12.72 -33.93
CA PRO A 134 8.39 14.16 -34.21
C PRO A 134 6.96 14.70 -34.17
N SER A 135 6.78 15.83 -33.50
CA SER A 135 5.47 16.48 -33.40
C SER A 135 4.94 16.92 -34.77
N TYR A 136 3.63 16.80 -34.95
CA TYR A 136 2.92 17.28 -36.13
C TYR A 136 2.58 18.76 -35.99
N ARG A 137 2.88 19.56 -37.02
CA ARG A 137 2.46 20.97 -37.07
C ARG A 137 1.27 21.10 -38.01
N HIS A 138 0.14 21.56 -37.49
CA HIS A 138 -1.05 21.81 -38.28
C HIS A 138 -0.79 22.92 -39.31
N PRO A 139 -1.01 22.66 -40.61
CA PRO A 139 -0.60 23.58 -41.69
C PRO A 139 -1.32 24.93 -41.61
N ASP A 140 -2.61 24.93 -41.24
CA ASP A 140 -3.42 26.15 -41.28
C ASP A 140 -3.35 27.02 -40.03
N SER A 141 -3.06 26.43 -38.87
CA SER A 141 -3.07 27.15 -37.58
C SER A 141 -1.71 27.21 -36.90
N GLY A 142 -0.73 26.48 -37.41
CA GLY A 142 0.62 26.42 -36.84
C GLY A 142 0.69 25.74 -35.47
N ARG A 143 -0.44 25.25 -34.93
CA ARG A 143 -0.51 24.50 -33.66
C ARG A 143 0.27 23.21 -33.78
N ILE A 144 0.94 22.84 -32.70
CA ILE A 144 1.78 21.65 -32.62
C ILE A 144 1.02 20.60 -31.82
N PHE A 145 0.87 19.42 -32.40
CA PHE A 145 0.25 18.25 -31.82
C PHE A 145 1.27 17.12 -31.79
N SER A 146 1.11 16.16 -30.89
CA SER A 146 1.93 14.94 -30.95
C SER A 146 1.60 14.14 -32.21
N ALA A 147 2.57 13.39 -32.75
CA ALA A 147 2.32 12.50 -33.89
C ALA A 147 1.25 11.43 -33.57
N TYR A 148 1.14 11.01 -32.31
CA TYR A 148 0.08 10.10 -31.85
C TYR A 148 -1.29 10.75 -31.87
N ALA A 149 -1.42 12.01 -31.43
CA ALA A 149 -2.68 12.74 -31.49
C ALA A 149 -3.12 13.00 -32.93
N HIS A 150 -2.18 13.34 -33.81
CA HIS A 150 -2.43 13.44 -35.24
C HIS A 150 -2.92 12.10 -35.82
N ALA A 151 -2.18 11.01 -35.61
CA ALA A 151 -2.51 9.71 -36.19
C ALA A 151 -3.87 9.19 -35.70
N MET A 152 -4.13 9.25 -34.39
CA MET A 152 -5.41 8.80 -33.82
C MET A 152 -6.57 9.75 -34.19
N GLY A 153 -6.35 11.06 -34.08
CA GLY A 153 -7.35 12.07 -34.40
C GLY A 153 -7.78 12.03 -35.87
N GLU A 154 -6.81 11.90 -36.78
CA GLU A 154 -7.11 11.78 -38.21
C GLU A 154 -7.81 10.45 -38.52
N THR A 155 -7.36 9.35 -37.91
CA THR A 155 -8.05 8.06 -38.09
C THR A 155 -9.51 8.12 -37.63
N PHE A 156 -9.81 8.78 -36.49
CA PHE A 156 -11.19 8.97 -36.02
C PHE A 156 -12.03 9.83 -36.98
N ILE A 157 -11.43 10.88 -37.55
CA ILE A 157 -12.08 11.70 -38.58
C ILE A 157 -12.43 10.86 -39.81
N GLN A 158 -11.49 10.03 -40.29
CA GLN A 158 -11.72 9.17 -41.45
C GLN A 158 -12.75 8.07 -41.15
N MET A 159 -12.77 7.51 -39.94
CA MET A 159 -13.79 6.55 -39.51
C MET A 159 -15.20 7.14 -39.53
N MET A 160 -15.36 8.38 -39.05
CA MET A 160 -16.64 9.10 -39.12
C MET A 160 -17.05 9.44 -40.55
N LYS A 161 -16.08 9.72 -41.43
CA LYS A 161 -16.34 9.98 -42.85
C LYS A 161 -16.83 8.73 -43.58
N VAL A 162 -16.33 7.54 -43.21
CA VAL A 162 -16.77 6.25 -43.78
C VAL A 162 -18.17 5.87 -43.33
N GLY A 163 -18.51 6.13 -42.06
CA GLY A 163 -19.86 5.87 -41.56
C GLY A 163 -20.02 6.22 -40.08
N SER A 164 -21.23 6.67 -39.73
CA SER A 164 -21.60 7.02 -38.36
C SER A 164 -21.58 5.83 -37.40
N ASP A 165 -21.75 4.61 -37.91
CA ASP A 165 -21.76 3.38 -37.10
C ASP A 165 -20.39 3.10 -36.46
N ASN A 166 -19.32 3.67 -37.02
CA ASN A 166 -17.98 3.57 -36.45
C ASN A 166 -17.82 4.39 -35.15
N TYR A 167 -18.83 5.18 -34.78
CA TYR A 167 -18.81 6.00 -33.58
C TYR A 167 -18.61 5.19 -32.29
N ASP A 168 -19.21 4.00 -32.20
CA ASP A 168 -19.06 3.13 -31.04
C ASP A 168 -17.62 2.65 -30.90
N VAL A 169 -16.96 2.35 -32.02
CA VAL A 169 -15.53 1.98 -32.05
C VAL A 169 -14.66 3.13 -31.56
N ILE A 170 -14.88 4.34 -32.08
CA ILE A 170 -14.13 5.54 -31.67
C ILE A 170 -14.32 5.80 -30.17
N THR A 171 -15.55 5.73 -29.68
CA THR A 171 -15.90 5.95 -28.28
C THR A 171 -15.23 4.91 -27.38
N GLN A 172 -15.18 3.65 -27.79
CA GLN A 172 -14.49 2.59 -27.04
C GLN A 172 -12.98 2.82 -26.97
N MET A 173 -12.32 3.13 -28.09
CA MET A 173 -10.89 3.44 -28.13
C MET A 173 -10.56 4.67 -27.26
N PHE A 174 -11.34 5.74 -27.41
CA PHE A 174 -11.13 6.97 -26.66
C PHE A 174 -11.37 6.78 -25.16
N SER A 175 -12.42 6.03 -24.78
CA SER A 175 -12.68 5.67 -23.38
C SER A 175 -11.55 4.84 -22.78
N HIS A 176 -10.98 3.91 -23.54
CA HIS A 176 -9.84 3.12 -23.09
C HIS A 176 -8.59 3.98 -22.89
N CYS A 177 -8.30 4.90 -23.83
CA CYS A 177 -7.21 5.89 -23.70
C CYS A 177 -7.35 6.70 -22.41
N ILE A 178 -8.55 7.22 -22.11
CA ILE A 178 -8.81 7.99 -20.88
C ILE A 178 -8.57 7.13 -19.65
N ARG A 179 -9.11 5.91 -19.60
CA ARG A 179 -8.98 5.02 -18.43
C ARG A 179 -7.51 4.67 -18.17
N TYR A 180 -6.81 4.20 -19.19
CA TYR A 180 -5.40 3.80 -19.08
C TYR A 180 -4.51 4.96 -18.63
N GLU A 181 -4.69 6.15 -19.19
CA GLU A 181 -3.88 7.32 -18.84
C GLU A 181 -4.17 7.81 -17.40
N ASN A 182 -5.40 7.70 -16.92
CA ASN A 182 -5.74 7.99 -15.51
C ASN A 182 -5.22 6.91 -14.56
N ASP A 183 -5.22 5.64 -14.95
CA ASP A 183 -4.64 4.54 -14.16
C ASP A 183 -3.12 4.75 -14.00
N LEU A 184 -2.41 5.08 -15.08
CA LEU A 184 -0.98 5.45 -15.02
C LEU A 184 -0.73 6.65 -14.11
N GLU A 185 -1.59 7.68 -14.15
CA GLU A 185 -1.46 8.82 -13.24
C GLU A 185 -1.69 8.43 -11.78
N ARG A 186 -2.66 7.55 -11.51
CA ARG A 186 -2.91 7.01 -10.17
C ARG A 186 -1.69 6.24 -9.65
N GLU A 187 -1.14 5.34 -10.46
CA GLU A 187 0.08 4.59 -10.12
C GLU A 187 1.27 5.50 -9.85
N ARG A 188 1.45 6.57 -10.66
CA ARG A 188 2.49 7.58 -10.43
C ARG A 188 2.30 8.30 -9.10
N ARG A 189 1.08 8.70 -8.75
CA ARG A 189 0.76 9.36 -7.47
C ARG A 189 1.00 8.43 -6.29
N GLU A 190 0.61 7.16 -6.41
CA GLU A 190 0.86 6.14 -5.39
C GLU A 190 2.36 5.87 -5.20
N ALA A 191 3.13 5.78 -6.28
CA ALA A 191 4.58 5.62 -6.23
C ALA A 191 5.26 6.82 -5.54
N GLN A 192 4.78 8.05 -5.80
CA GLN A 192 5.28 9.27 -5.14
C GLN A 192 4.93 9.34 -3.65
N SER A 193 3.82 8.72 -3.22
CA SER A 193 3.38 8.70 -1.83
C SER A 193 4.19 7.76 -0.93
N LYS A 194 4.93 6.80 -1.51
CA LYS A 194 5.76 5.85 -0.76
C LYS A 194 7.11 6.49 -0.41
N PRO A 195 7.64 6.26 0.81
CA PRO A 195 8.97 6.78 1.18
C PRO A 195 10.03 6.23 0.21
N ARG A 196 10.75 7.12 -0.48
CA ARG A 196 11.80 6.75 -1.44
C ARG A 196 12.82 5.83 -0.78
N SER A 197 12.95 4.60 -1.27
CA SER A 197 14.12 3.78 -0.97
C SER A 197 15.36 4.42 -1.62
N LYS A 198 16.55 4.14 -1.09
CA LYS A 198 17.82 4.64 -1.66
C LYS A 198 18.09 4.15 -3.08
N ASP A 199 17.35 3.14 -3.54
CA ASP A 199 17.44 2.53 -4.88
C ASP A 199 16.25 2.91 -5.78
N ALA A 200 15.42 3.87 -5.40
CA ALA A 200 14.28 4.30 -6.22
C ALA A 200 14.81 4.93 -7.53
N GLU A 201 14.51 4.30 -8.66
CA GLU A 201 14.75 4.85 -9.99
C GLU A 201 14.31 6.32 -10.04
N LYS A 202 15.21 7.15 -10.56
CA LYS A 202 15.05 8.59 -10.61
C LYS A 202 13.85 8.90 -11.51
N TYR A 203 12.74 9.31 -10.90
CA TYR A 203 11.52 9.72 -11.62
C TYR A 203 11.87 10.70 -12.75
N THR A 204 11.62 10.28 -13.99
CA THR A 204 11.71 11.13 -15.18
C THR A 204 10.34 11.76 -15.42
N ALA A 205 10.29 13.09 -15.43
CA ALA A 205 9.08 13.80 -15.81
C ALA A 205 8.72 13.47 -17.27
N PRO A 206 7.42 13.38 -17.62
CA PRO A 206 7.01 13.14 -19.00
C PRO A 206 7.48 14.29 -19.90
N ALA A 207 7.89 13.95 -21.13
CA ALA A 207 8.33 14.93 -22.11
C ALA A 207 7.16 15.81 -22.59
N ASN A 208 5.97 15.22 -22.71
CA ASN A 208 4.73 15.95 -22.94
C ASN A 208 3.91 16.02 -21.64
N PRO A 209 3.64 17.22 -21.08
CA PRO A 209 2.84 17.35 -19.87
C PRO A 209 1.32 17.21 -20.14
N LYS A 210 0.90 17.32 -21.40
CA LYS A 210 -0.49 17.16 -21.80
C LYS A 210 -0.84 15.69 -21.90
N LYS A 211 -2.10 15.36 -21.64
CA LYS A 211 -2.63 14.00 -21.79
C LYS A 211 -2.95 13.70 -23.25
N LEU A 212 -2.74 12.46 -23.70
CA LEU A 212 -2.97 12.08 -25.10
C LEU A 212 -4.44 12.28 -25.48
N TYR A 213 -5.39 11.90 -24.62
CA TYR A 213 -6.81 12.07 -24.94
C TYR A 213 -7.23 13.54 -25.06
N ASP A 214 -6.56 14.44 -24.34
CA ASP A 214 -6.78 15.89 -24.47
C ASP A 214 -6.16 16.41 -25.76
N ASP A 215 -5.00 15.89 -26.15
CA ASP A 215 -4.35 16.25 -27.41
C ASP A 215 -5.12 15.78 -28.65
N ILE A 216 -5.72 14.58 -28.60
CA ILE A 216 -6.63 14.07 -29.63
C ILE A 216 -7.88 14.95 -29.73
N SER A 217 -8.52 15.25 -28.60
CA SER A 217 -9.71 16.10 -28.56
C SER A 217 -9.45 17.49 -29.13
N ASP A 218 -8.29 18.08 -28.82
CA ASP A 218 -7.90 19.39 -29.33
C ASP A 218 -7.57 19.35 -30.82
N TYR A 219 -6.91 18.28 -31.30
CA TYR A 219 -6.64 18.08 -32.72
C TYR A 219 -7.94 18.00 -33.55
N ILE A 220 -8.89 17.17 -33.11
CA ILE A 220 -10.19 17.04 -33.78
C ILE A 220 -10.95 18.36 -33.72
N SER A 221 -10.94 19.05 -32.57
CA SER A 221 -11.58 20.36 -32.43
C SER A 221 -10.97 21.39 -33.39
N GLU A 222 -9.65 21.37 -33.60
CA GLU A 222 -8.96 22.27 -34.52
C GLU A 222 -9.34 21.96 -35.97
N ARG A 223 -9.42 20.68 -36.35
CA ARG A 223 -9.89 20.23 -37.68
C ARG A 223 -11.36 20.53 -37.93
N ALA A 224 -12.17 20.62 -36.87
CA ALA A 224 -13.59 20.95 -36.94
C ALA A 224 -13.86 22.44 -37.25
N ILE A 225 -12.86 23.32 -37.06
CA ILE A 225 -13.00 24.75 -37.32
C ILE A 225 -13.17 24.96 -38.82
N HIS A 226 -14.40 25.24 -39.24
CA HIS A 226 -14.67 25.62 -40.62
C HIS A 226 -14.15 27.04 -40.87
N ARG A 227 -13.13 27.17 -41.73
CA ARG A 227 -12.71 28.48 -42.25
C ARG A 227 -13.46 28.71 -43.56
N ALA A 228 -14.61 29.38 -43.48
CA ALA A 228 -15.41 29.75 -44.64
C ALA A 228 -14.57 30.56 -45.64
N ARG A 229 -14.02 29.90 -46.66
CA ARG A 229 -13.38 30.53 -47.82
C ARG A 229 -14.21 30.35 -49.09
N THR A 230 -15.28 29.57 -49.06
CA THR A 230 -16.11 29.21 -50.21
C THR A 230 -17.59 29.53 -49.93
N LEU A 231 -18.29 30.00 -50.96
CA LEU A 231 -19.71 30.41 -50.97
C LEU A 231 -20.72 29.25 -50.80
N ASN A 232 -20.32 28.11 -50.22
CA ASN A 232 -21.19 26.94 -50.07
C ASN A 232 -21.91 26.98 -48.71
N PRO A 233 -23.25 26.89 -48.64
CA PRO A 233 -23.99 26.94 -47.38
C PRO A 233 -23.80 25.68 -46.50
N ASP A 234 -23.39 24.56 -47.08
CA ASP A 234 -23.15 23.31 -46.34
C ASP A 234 -21.69 23.19 -45.89
N ASN A 235 -21.48 23.02 -44.59
CA ASN A 235 -20.15 22.86 -44.00
C ASN A 235 -19.63 21.43 -44.23
N PRO A 236 -18.60 21.21 -45.07
CA PRO A 236 -18.06 19.86 -45.30
C PRO A 236 -17.45 19.22 -44.04
N ASN A 237 -17.19 20.00 -42.98
CA ASN A 237 -16.60 19.54 -41.72
C ASN A 237 -17.63 19.37 -40.59
N GLU A 238 -18.93 19.39 -40.87
CA GLU A 238 -19.98 19.24 -39.85
C GLU A 238 -19.83 17.92 -39.06
N PHE A 239 -19.50 16.82 -39.74
CA PHE A 239 -19.27 15.53 -39.09
C PHE A 239 -18.06 15.56 -38.12
N ILE A 240 -17.05 16.41 -38.37
CA ILE A 240 -15.90 16.61 -37.49
C ILE A 240 -16.31 17.42 -36.24
N GLN A 241 -17.23 18.37 -36.39
CA GLN A 241 -17.81 19.11 -35.26
C GLN A 241 -18.62 18.17 -34.37
N ILE A 242 -19.47 17.33 -34.96
CA ILE A 242 -20.23 16.30 -34.23
C ILE A 242 -19.26 15.38 -33.48
N LEU A 243 -18.20 14.90 -34.15
CA LEU A 243 -17.17 14.08 -33.50
C LEU A 243 -16.50 14.80 -32.33
N SER A 244 -16.12 16.07 -32.49
CA SER A 244 -15.50 16.88 -31.43
C SER A 244 -16.38 16.99 -30.19
N ASP A 245 -17.66 17.34 -30.35
CA ASP A 245 -18.59 17.49 -29.23
C ASP A 245 -18.86 16.16 -28.52
N ARG A 246 -18.91 15.08 -29.29
CA ARG A 246 -19.05 13.74 -28.76
C ARG A 246 -17.81 13.29 -27.96
N MET A 247 -16.60 13.56 -28.44
CA MET A 247 -15.37 13.27 -27.69
C MET A 247 -15.34 14.05 -26.36
N ARG A 248 -15.78 15.31 -26.35
CA ARG A 248 -15.93 16.07 -25.10
C ARG A 248 -16.93 15.43 -24.15
N SER A 249 -18.08 14.95 -24.66
CA SER A 249 -19.08 14.24 -23.86
C SER A 249 -18.54 12.92 -23.29
N THR A 250 -17.90 12.09 -24.11
CA THR A 250 -17.27 10.83 -23.69
C THR A 250 -16.23 11.07 -22.62
N ARG A 251 -15.37 12.09 -22.79
CA ARG A 251 -14.40 12.51 -21.77
C ARG A 251 -15.07 12.82 -20.43
N ARG A 252 -16.11 13.66 -20.42
CA ARG A 252 -16.84 14.03 -19.19
C ARG A 252 -17.44 12.80 -18.51
N TYR A 253 -18.10 11.94 -19.27
CA TYR A 253 -18.73 10.73 -18.77
C TYR A 253 -17.71 9.76 -18.15
N VAL A 254 -16.63 9.44 -18.87
CA VAL A 254 -15.62 8.48 -18.40
C VAL A 254 -14.86 9.01 -17.18
N ILE A 255 -14.51 10.30 -17.16
CA ILE A 255 -13.85 10.92 -16.00
C ILE A 255 -14.79 10.89 -14.77
N GLN A 256 -16.08 11.17 -14.95
CA GLN A 256 -17.04 11.11 -13.85
C GLN A 256 -17.20 9.67 -13.31
N ASP A 257 -17.24 8.67 -14.19
CA ASP A 257 -17.27 7.25 -13.82
C ASP A 257 -16.03 6.85 -12.99
N LEU A 258 -14.84 7.31 -13.40
CA LEU A 258 -13.59 7.08 -12.66
C LEU A 258 -13.62 7.72 -11.27
N ILE A 259 -14.02 8.99 -11.17
CA ILE A 259 -14.15 9.69 -9.88
C ILE A 259 -15.14 8.97 -8.95
N ASN A 260 -16.27 8.52 -9.50
CA ASN A 260 -17.28 7.79 -8.74
C ASN A 260 -16.73 6.45 -8.23
N LYS A 261 -16.02 5.68 -9.06
CA LYS A 261 -15.36 4.42 -8.66
C LYS A 261 -14.34 4.65 -7.55
N ASP A 262 -13.44 5.62 -7.71
CA ASP A 262 -12.45 5.95 -6.69
C ASP A 262 -13.11 6.38 -5.36
N SER A 263 -14.22 7.11 -5.42
CA SER A 263 -14.96 7.53 -4.22
C SER A 263 -15.60 6.35 -3.49
N LEU A 264 -16.12 5.38 -4.23
CA LEU A 264 -16.72 4.16 -3.68
C LEU A 264 -15.66 3.26 -3.06
N GLU A 265 -14.50 3.12 -3.69
CA GLU A 265 -13.37 2.35 -3.14
C GLU A 265 -12.83 2.97 -1.85
N LYS A 266 -12.66 4.29 -1.82
CA LYS A 266 -12.28 5.02 -0.59
C LYS A 266 -13.31 4.82 0.51
N LYS A 267 -14.61 4.89 0.19
CA LYS A 267 -15.69 4.63 1.17
C LYS A 267 -15.64 3.19 1.70
N ARG A 268 -15.44 2.19 0.84
CA ARG A 268 -15.29 0.79 1.27
C ARG A 268 -14.05 0.59 2.15
N ALA A 269 -12.93 1.22 1.82
CA ALA A 269 -11.71 1.16 2.60
C ALA A 269 -11.89 1.80 3.99
N THR A 270 -12.55 2.96 4.07
CA THR A 270 -12.84 3.61 5.36
C THR A 270 -13.84 2.81 6.18
N GLU A 271 -14.91 2.29 5.59
CA GLU A 271 -15.88 1.42 6.26
C GLU A 271 -15.21 0.16 6.84
N LYS A 272 -14.31 -0.48 6.08
CA LYS A 272 -13.53 -1.63 6.57
C LYS A 272 -12.66 -1.22 7.76
N ALA A 273 -11.94 -0.10 7.67
CA ALA A 273 -11.13 0.41 8.77
C ALA A 273 -11.99 0.78 10.00
N PHE A 274 -13.20 1.30 9.81
CA PHE A 274 -14.14 1.56 10.91
C PHE A 274 -14.63 0.27 11.56
N LYS A 275 -14.98 -0.76 10.78
CA LYS A 275 -15.38 -2.07 11.31
C LYS A 275 -14.25 -2.73 12.11
N GLU A 276 -13.02 -2.66 11.63
CA GLU A 276 -11.84 -3.16 12.37
C GLU A 276 -11.63 -2.40 13.69
N LYS A 277 -11.81 -1.07 13.69
CA LYS A 277 -11.77 -0.25 14.91
C LYS A 277 -12.91 -0.60 15.88
N LEU A 278 -14.12 -0.86 15.39
CA LEU A 278 -15.26 -1.25 16.21
C LEU A 278 -15.05 -2.63 16.86
N ALA A 279 -14.60 -3.62 16.09
CA ALA A 279 -14.26 -4.95 16.62
C ALA A 279 -13.18 -4.86 17.71
N SER A 280 -12.16 -4.01 17.51
CA SER A 280 -11.13 -3.72 18.53
C SER A 280 -11.71 -3.03 19.78
N ALA A 281 -12.69 -2.15 19.61
CA ALA A 281 -13.36 -1.47 20.72
C ALA A 281 -14.27 -2.42 21.54
N GLU A 282 -14.93 -3.38 20.89
CA GLU A 282 -15.74 -4.41 21.57
C GLU A 282 -14.88 -5.34 22.43
N GLU A 283 -13.76 -5.84 21.88
CA GLU A 283 -12.79 -6.66 22.64
C GLU A 283 -12.29 -5.92 23.91
N LEU A 284 -12.08 -4.61 23.82
CA LEU A 284 -11.71 -3.75 24.95
C LEU A 284 -12.80 -3.61 26.01
N ILE A 285 -14.08 -3.62 25.63
CA ILE A 285 -15.19 -3.56 26.59
C ILE A 285 -15.27 -4.86 27.38
N PHE A 286 -15.11 -6.01 26.72
CA PHE A 286 -15.14 -7.33 27.38
C PHE A 286 -13.96 -7.53 28.34
N ALA A 287 -12.80 -6.95 28.06
CA ALA A 287 -11.62 -7.03 28.93
C ALA A 287 -11.73 -6.25 30.26
N GLY A 288 -12.76 -5.40 30.43
CA GLY A 288 -12.89 -4.54 31.61
C GLY A 288 -13.08 -5.31 32.93
N LYS A 289 -13.98 -6.30 32.96
CA LYS A 289 -14.21 -7.11 34.18
C LYS A 289 -13.00 -7.99 34.53
N PRO A 290 -12.42 -8.77 33.58
CA PRO A 290 -11.19 -9.52 33.82
C PRO A 290 -10.05 -8.65 34.34
N PHE A 291 -9.92 -7.41 33.85
CA PHE A 291 -8.88 -6.49 34.31
C PHE A 291 -9.01 -6.13 35.80
N LEU A 292 -10.21 -5.78 36.26
CA LEU A 292 -10.44 -5.42 37.66
C LEU A 292 -10.27 -6.63 38.59
N GLU A 293 -10.75 -7.79 38.17
CA GLU A 293 -10.58 -9.04 38.90
C GLU A 293 -9.11 -9.46 38.99
N ALA A 294 -8.38 -9.41 37.88
CA ALA A 294 -6.95 -9.68 37.85
C ALA A 294 -6.14 -8.68 38.70
N LEU A 295 -6.51 -7.39 38.71
CA LEU A 295 -5.85 -6.38 39.55
C LEU A 295 -6.06 -6.68 41.04
N LYS A 296 -7.25 -7.13 41.43
CA LYS A 296 -7.54 -7.56 42.81
C LYS A 296 -6.71 -8.80 43.19
N LEU A 297 -6.71 -9.81 42.33
CA LEU A 297 -5.91 -11.02 42.54
C LEU A 297 -4.40 -10.72 42.59
N PHE A 298 -3.93 -9.75 41.78
CA PHE A 298 -2.54 -9.31 41.78
C PHE A 298 -2.15 -8.62 43.09
N LYS A 299 -3.04 -7.78 43.64
CA LYS A 299 -2.86 -7.21 44.98
C LYS A 299 -2.76 -8.32 46.04
N ASP A 300 -3.68 -9.28 45.99
CA ASP A 300 -3.72 -10.39 46.95
C ASP A 300 -2.48 -11.29 46.81
N ALA A 301 -1.97 -11.52 45.60
CA ALA A 301 -0.73 -12.26 45.34
C ALA A 301 0.52 -11.51 45.87
N LYS A 302 0.56 -10.18 45.73
CA LYS A 302 1.65 -9.37 46.30
C LYS A 302 1.64 -9.41 47.84
N LEU A 303 0.45 -9.45 48.45
CA LEU A 303 0.28 -9.62 49.90
C LEU A 303 0.54 -11.06 50.36
N TYR A 304 0.22 -12.05 49.53
CA TYR A 304 0.50 -13.48 49.77
C TYR A 304 1.99 -13.70 50.02
N ASN A 305 2.85 -13.15 49.16
CA ASN A 305 4.29 -13.33 49.29
C ASN A 305 4.83 -12.81 50.64
N ASN A 306 4.35 -11.63 51.07
CA ASN A 306 4.75 -11.06 52.36
C ASN A 306 4.24 -11.89 53.56
N ARG A 307 2.97 -12.33 53.51
CA ARG A 307 2.37 -13.18 54.57
C ARG A 307 3.02 -14.55 54.64
N TYR A 308 3.36 -15.13 53.49
CA TYR A 308 4.09 -16.39 53.40
C TYR A 308 5.47 -16.27 54.07
N VAL A 309 6.25 -15.23 53.73
CA VAL A 309 7.55 -14.97 54.34
C VAL A 309 7.43 -14.73 55.85
N GLU A 310 6.39 -14.03 56.30
CA GLU A 310 6.15 -13.80 57.73
C GLU A 310 5.79 -15.10 58.48
N ALA A 311 4.93 -15.93 57.91
CA ALA A 311 4.59 -17.25 58.45
C ALA A 311 5.82 -18.16 58.49
N GLU A 312 6.65 -18.12 57.45
CA GLU A 312 7.90 -18.88 57.35
C GLU A 312 8.93 -18.42 58.40
N LYS A 313 9.07 -17.10 58.60
CA LYS A 313 9.89 -16.54 59.69
C LYS A 313 9.41 -17.02 61.05
N LYS A 314 8.10 -16.92 61.33
CA LYS A 314 7.53 -17.41 62.60
C LYS A 314 7.80 -18.89 62.80
N ARG A 315 7.62 -19.71 61.77
CA ARG A 315 7.93 -21.16 61.80
C ARG A 315 9.40 -21.41 62.12
N LEU A 316 10.32 -20.78 61.41
CA LEU A 316 11.76 -20.91 61.61
C LEU A 316 12.18 -20.46 63.02
N THR A 317 11.63 -19.35 63.51
CA THR A 317 11.88 -18.88 64.88
C THR A 317 11.37 -19.87 65.92
N LEU A 318 10.15 -20.42 65.76
CA LEU A 318 9.58 -21.43 66.66
C LEU A 318 10.36 -22.75 66.65
N GLN A 319 10.99 -23.12 65.52
CA GLN A 319 11.89 -24.29 65.46
C GLN A 319 13.24 -24.02 66.12
N LEU A 320 13.80 -22.82 65.97
CA LEU A 320 15.16 -22.50 66.43
C LEU A 320 15.25 -22.12 67.91
N VAL A 321 14.21 -21.45 68.46
CA VAL A 321 14.22 -20.99 69.86
C VAL A 321 14.44 -22.14 70.87
N PRO A 322 13.72 -23.27 70.81
CA PRO A 322 13.95 -24.39 71.72
C PRO A 322 15.36 -25.00 71.59
N LEU A 323 15.90 -25.03 70.37
CA LEU A 323 17.25 -25.53 70.11
C LEU A 323 18.33 -24.63 70.69
N ILE A 324 18.19 -23.30 70.51
CA ILE A 324 19.13 -22.32 71.05
C ILE A 324 19.09 -22.31 72.58
N LEU A 325 17.90 -22.37 73.18
CA LEU A 325 17.75 -22.48 74.64
C LEU A 325 18.35 -23.78 75.17
N ALA A 326 18.09 -24.92 74.52
CA ALA A 326 18.67 -26.19 74.90
C ALA A 326 20.20 -26.18 74.83
N LEU A 327 20.79 -25.64 73.75
CA LEU A 327 22.24 -25.50 73.60
C LEU A 327 22.85 -24.59 74.67
N GLY A 328 22.19 -23.48 75.00
CA GLY A 328 22.62 -22.60 76.08
C GLY A 328 22.64 -23.31 77.43
N ILE A 329 21.55 -24.00 77.79
CA ILE A 329 21.42 -24.72 79.06
C ILE A 329 22.46 -25.86 79.15
N ILE A 330 22.67 -26.61 78.07
CA ILE A 330 23.69 -27.67 78.01
C ILE A 330 25.10 -27.07 78.15
N GLY A 331 25.38 -25.93 77.50
CA GLY A 331 26.66 -25.23 77.62
C GLY A 331 26.94 -24.75 79.05
N PHE A 332 25.96 -24.19 79.74
CA PHE A 332 26.08 -23.79 81.15
C PHE A 332 26.25 -25.01 82.07
N GLY A 333 25.55 -26.12 81.81
CA GLY A 333 25.73 -27.38 82.53
C GLY A 333 27.12 -27.98 82.35
N ALA A 334 27.69 -27.92 81.15
CA ALA A 334 29.04 -28.43 80.85
C ALA A 334 30.17 -27.60 81.50
N MET A 335 29.89 -26.36 81.88
CA MET A 335 30.81 -25.47 82.61
C MET A 335 30.63 -25.55 84.13
N ASP A 336 29.84 -26.50 84.66
CA ASP A 336 29.46 -26.63 86.07
C ASP A 336 28.79 -25.37 86.68
N LEU A 337 28.27 -24.47 85.84
CA LEU A 337 27.52 -23.29 86.29
C LEU A 337 26.08 -23.65 86.70
N LEU A 338 25.58 -24.77 86.19
CA LEU A 338 24.30 -25.38 86.56
C LEU A 338 24.57 -26.82 86.97
N ALA A 339 24.07 -27.25 88.13
CA ALA A 339 24.23 -28.61 88.64
C ALA A 339 23.36 -29.62 87.86
N LEU A 340 23.68 -29.83 86.58
CA LEU A 340 22.96 -30.70 85.66
C LEU A 340 23.71 -32.01 85.45
N ASN A 341 22.99 -33.13 85.55
CA ASN A 341 23.53 -34.44 85.23
C ASN A 341 23.58 -34.70 83.72
N VAL A 342 24.46 -35.60 83.27
CA VAL A 342 24.60 -35.96 81.84
C VAL A 342 23.27 -36.43 81.23
N MET A 343 22.46 -37.19 81.97
CA MET A 343 21.14 -37.63 81.50
C MET A 343 20.14 -36.48 81.32
N GLU A 344 20.23 -35.45 82.17
CA GLU A 344 19.39 -34.25 82.06
C GLU A 344 19.80 -33.41 80.85
N MET A 345 21.11 -33.29 80.58
CA MET A 345 21.62 -32.64 79.38
C MET A 345 21.17 -33.35 78.08
N VAL A 346 21.18 -34.69 78.06
CA VAL A 346 20.67 -35.48 76.93
C VAL A 346 19.15 -35.28 76.75
N ALA A 347 18.38 -35.26 77.84
CA ALA A 347 16.95 -35.03 77.79
C ALA A 347 16.60 -33.62 77.28
N ILE A 348 17.33 -32.58 77.73
CA ILE A 348 17.18 -31.19 77.27
C ILE A 348 17.54 -31.07 75.79
N GLY A 349 18.61 -31.75 75.34
CA GLY A 349 18.98 -31.82 73.92
C GLY A 349 17.90 -32.48 73.06
N GLY A 350 17.34 -33.60 73.53
CA GLY A 350 16.22 -34.28 72.87
C GLY A 350 14.97 -33.40 72.79
N ALA A 351 14.64 -32.69 73.86
CA ALA A 351 13.54 -31.73 73.90
C ALA A 351 13.76 -30.56 72.94
N GLY A 352 14.98 -30.01 72.85
CA GLY A 352 15.33 -28.95 71.90
C GLY A 352 15.16 -29.39 70.44
N ILE A 353 15.57 -30.61 70.10
CA ILE A 353 15.42 -31.19 68.75
C ILE A 353 13.95 -31.48 68.42
N SER A 354 13.14 -31.86 69.42
CA SER A 354 11.71 -32.15 69.23
C SER A 354 10.92 -30.95 68.69
N GLY A 355 11.36 -29.72 68.97
CA GLY A 355 10.79 -28.49 68.40
C GLY A 355 10.80 -28.46 66.87
N ARG A 356 11.80 -29.09 66.23
CA ARG A 356 11.89 -29.21 64.77
C ARG A 356 10.79 -30.11 64.17
N PHE A 357 10.36 -31.12 64.92
CA PHE A 357 9.29 -32.04 64.50
C PHE A 357 7.91 -31.45 64.75
N LEU A 358 7.70 -30.82 65.92
CA LEU A 358 6.43 -30.20 66.29
C LEU A 358 6.04 -29.03 65.36
N PHE A 359 7.02 -28.22 64.94
CA PHE A 359 6.79 -27.08 64.03
C PHE A 359 7.12 -27.38 62.57
N SER A 360 6.96 -28.64 62.13
CA SER A 360 7.17 -29.04 60.74
C SER A 360 6.17 -28.37 59.78
N GLN A 361 6.52 -28.30 58.49
CA GLN A 361 5.69 -27.66 57.46
C GLN A 361 4.26 -28.20 57.43
N LYS A 362 4.08 -29.52 57.59
CA LYS A 362 2.76 -30.17 57.59
C LYS A 362 1.86 -29.67 58.72
N MET A 363 2.40 -29.44 59.91
CA MET A 363 1.65 -28.94 61.07
C MET A 363 1.37 -27.43 60.97
N PHE A 364 2.23 -26.70 60.27
CA PHE A 364 2.11 -25.25 60.10
C PHE A 364 1.29 -24.84 58.86
N ASN A 365 0.81 -25.79 58.05
CA ASN A 365 0.03 -25.57 56.82
C ASN A 365 -1.16 -24.60 57.00
N ARG A 366 -1.82 -24.61 58.17
CA ARG A 366 -2.97 -23.73 58.46
C ARG A 366 -2.60 -22.24 58.54
N PHE A 367 -1.34 -21.91 58.79
CA PHE A 367 -0.86 -20.53 58.88
C PHE A 367 -0.37 -19.98 57.54
N TYR A 368 -0.25 -20.82 56.52
CA TYR A 368 0.08 -20.36 55.18
C TYR A 368 -1.17 -19.80 54.48
N PRO A 369 -1.02 -18.69 53.74
CA PRO A 369 -2.11 -18.18 52.93
C PRO A 369 -2.47 -19.17 51.80
N LYS A 370 -3.69 -19.08 51.24
CA LYS A 370 -4.12 -19.90 50.10
C LYS A 370 -3.46 -19.42 48.81
N ASP A 371 -3.00 -20.34 47.95
CA ASP A 371 -2.40 -20.00 46.66
C ASP A 371 -3.45 -19.38 45.71
N ILE A 372 -3.08 -18.26 45.09
CA ILE A 372 -3.95 -17.43 44.22
C ILE A 372 -3.32 -17.30 42.81
N THR A 373 -2.19 -17.98 42.55
CA THR A 373 -1.46 -17.87 41.28
C THR A 373 -2.27 -18.40 40.09
N GLY A 374 -2.90 -19.57 40.21
CA GLY A 374 -3.76 -20.15 39.17
C GLY A 374 -4.89 -19.22 38.66
N PRO A 375 -5.79 -18.72 39.53
CA PRO A 375 -6.86 -17.83 39.08
C PRO A 375 -6.35 -16.46 38.58
N LEU A 376 -5.19 -16.01 39.04
CA LEU A 376 -4.56 -14.79 38.51
C LEU A 376 -4.10 -14.99 37.06
N GLU A 377 -3.45 -16.10 36.75
CA GLU A 377 -2.94 -16.38 35.41
C GLU A 377 -4.05 -16.50 34.36
N GLU A 378 -5.18 -17.10 34.72
CA GLU A 378 -6.35 -17.23 33.84
C GLU A 378 -6.90 -15.84 33.43
N GLN A 379 -7.10 -14.95 34.41
CA GLN A 379 -7.61 -13.61 34.15
C GLN A 379 -6.57 -12.73 33.43
N VAL A 380 -5.29 -12.88 33.75
CA VAL A 380 -4.19 -12.17 33.08
C VAL A 380 -4.07 -12.61 31.62
N ALA A 381 -4.30 -13.89 31.29
CA ALA A 381 -4.29 -14.37 29.92
C ALA A 381 -5.37 -13.71 29.05
N LEU A 382 -6.58 -13.53 29.59
CA LEU A 382 -7.68 -12.84 28.91
C LEU A 382 -7.35 -11.37 28.63
N VAL A 383 -6.78 -10.66 29.61
CA VAL A 383 -6.35 -9.26 29.46
C VAL A 383 -5.17 -9.14 28.48
N ALA A 384 -4.20 -10.07 28.57
CA ALA A 384 -3.01 -10.09 27.72
C ALA A 384 -3.36 -10.28 26.24
N ALA A 385 -4.35 -11.11 25.93
CA ALA A 385 -4.82 -11.34 24.55
C ALA A 385 -5.38 -10.05 23.92
N VAL A 386 -6.08 -9.23 24.70
CA VAL A 386 -6.63 -7.94 24.25
C VAL A 386 -5.52 -6.89 24.15
N PHE A 387 -4.64 -6.79 25.15
CA PHE A 387 -3.54 -5.83 25.17
C PHE A 387 -2.54 -6.06 24.02
N GLN A 388 -2.42 -7.29 23.52
CA GLN A 388 -1.59 -7.61 22.36
C GLN A 388 -2.08 -6.90 21.08
N LYS A 389 -3.41 -6.69 20.94
CA LYS A 389 -4.06 -6.13 19.75
C LYS A 389 -4.42 -4.63 19.87
N CYS A 390 -4.18 -4.02 21.04
CA CYS A 390 -4.54 -2.62 21.27
C CYS A 390 -3.48 -1.66 20.72
N SER A 391 -3.93 -0.49 20.24
CA SER A 391 -3.06 0.65 19.97
C SER A 391 -2.79 1.48 21.23
N LYS A 392 -1.80 2.40 21.17
CA LYS A 392 -1.42 3.29 22.28
C LYS A 392 -2.61 4.09 22.83
N GLU A 393 -3.40 4.70 21.94
CA GLU A 393 -4.54 5.53 22.31
C GLU A 393 -5.67 4.72 22.94
N GLN A 394 -5.91 3.52 22.40
CA GLN A 394 -6.92 2.60 22.91
C GLN A 394 -6.59 2.09 24.31
N LEU A 395 -5.32 1.71 24.54
CA LEU A 395 -4.84 1.28 25.86
C LEU A 395 -4.96 2.41 26.89
N ALA A 396 -4.56 3.64 26.53
CA ALA A 396 -4.68 4.79 27.43
C ALA A 396 -6.15 5.10 27.78
N ALA A 397 -7.05 5.06 26.80
CA ALA A 397 -8.49 5.26 27.01
C ALA A 397 -9.09 4.17 27.91
N PHE A 398 -8.73 2.90 27.68
CA PHE A 398 -9.14 1.76 28.51
C PHE A 398 -8.69 1.94 29.96
N LEU A 399 -7.41 2.20 30.18
CA LEU A 399 -6.84 2.35 31.53
C LEU A 399 -7.43 3.55 32.28
N ARG A 400 -7.70 4.68 31.59
CA ARG A 400 -8.44 5.82 32.18
C ARG A 400 -9.83 5.43 32.65
N LYS A 401 -10.56 4.61 31.86
CA LYS A 401 -11.89 4.11 32.23
C LYS A 401 -11.82 3.18 33.44
N GLN A 402 -10.84 2.27 33.47
CA GLN A 402 -10.65 1.35 34.60
C GLN A 402 -10.23 2.08 35.87
N LEU A 403 -9.38 3.10 35.79
CA LEU A 403 -8.99 3.92 36.95
C LEU A 403 -10.18 4.58 37.65
N LYS A 404 -11.22 4.97 36.90
CA LYS A 404 -12.46 5.53 37.48
C LYS A 404 -13.32 4.47 38.16
N ALA A 405 -13.20 3.20 37.77
CA ALA A 405 -13.97 2.08 38.31
C ALA A 405 -13.33 1.46 39.56
N ILE A 406 -12.05 1.79 39.85
CA ILE A 406 -11.34 1.29 41.03
C ILE A 406 -11.72 2.13 42.25
N ASN A 407 -12.38 1.50 43.21
CA ASN A 407 -12.77 2.14 44.47
C ASN A 407 -11.67 2.08 45.55
N ASP A 408 -10.69 1.17 45.43
CA ASP A 408 -9.63 0.98 46.42
C ASP A 408 -8.35 1.76 46.04
N PRO A 409 -7.91 2.74 46.85
CA PRO A 409 -6.71 3.54 46.57
C PRO A 409 -5.42 2.70 46.54
N GLN A 410 -5.39 1.54 47.20
CA GLN A 410 -4.24 0.64 47.11
C GLN A 410 -4.15 -0.05 45.75
N GLN A 411 -5.29 -0.37 45.12
CA GLN A 411 -5.33 -0.96 43.78
C GLN A 411 -4.88 0.05 42.72
N VAL A 412 -5.25 1.33 42.88
CA VAL A 412 -4.85 2.43 41.98
C VAL A 412 -3.31 2.55 41.87
N ASN A 413 -2.59 2.39 42.98
CA ASN A 413 -1.12 2.45 42.99
C ASN A 413 -0.47 1.24 42.32
N LEU A 414 -1.18 0.11 42.24
CA LEU A 414 -0.67 -1.13 41.67
C LEU A 414 -0.95 -1.26 40.16
N VAL A 415 -1.72 -0.33 39.57
CA VAL A 415 -2.08 -0.39 38.14
C VAL A 415 -0.84 -0.38 37.24
N SER A 416 0.15 0.49 37.52
CA SER A 416 1.37 0.58 36.71
C SER A 416 2.20 -0.71 36.76
N ASP A 417 2.38 -1.25 37.97
CA ASP A 417 3.07 -2.53 38.21
C ASP A 417 2.32 -3.68 37.52
N PHE A 418 0.99 -3.69 37.63
CA PHE A 418 0.14 -4.73 37.06
C PHE A 418 0.16 -4.72 35.53
N VAL A 419 0.06 -3.55 34.89
CA VAL A 419 0.16 -3.43 33.43
C VAL A 419 1.55 -3.89 32.97
N THR A 420 2.61 -3.51 33.68
CA THR A 420 3.98 -3.97 33.39
C THR A 420 4.08 -5.50 33.49
N TYR A 421 3.44 -6.09 34.51
CA TYR A 421 3.35 -7.53 34.68
C TYR A 421 2.61 -8.21 33.52
N VAL A 422 1.43 -7.73 33.11
CA VAL A 422 0.67 -8.27 31.96
C VAL A 422 1.53 -8.23 30.68
N PHE A 423 2.23 -7.13 30.40
CA PHE A 423 3.12 -7.02 29.25
C PHE A 423 4.40 -7.88 29.35
N SER A 424 4.78 -8.33 30.54
CA SER A 424 5.87 -9.28 30.74
C SER A 424 5.48 -10.72 30.40
N VAL A 425 4.21 -11.08 30.61
CA VAL A 425 3.63 -12.41 30.35
C VAL A 425 3.41 -12.67 28.86
N ILE A 426 3.18 -11.62 28.05
CA ILE A 426 3.00 -11.76 26.59
C ILE A 426 4.29 -12.31 25.94
N PRO A 427 4.26 -13.34 25.09
CA PRO A 427 5.47 -13.84 24.42
C PRO A 427 6.05 -12.79 23.44
N LYS A 428 7.37 -12.55 23.50
CA LYS A 428 8.06 -11.55 22.64
C LYS A 428 7.97 -11.84 21.13
N LYS A 429 7.69 -13.09 20.74
CA LYS A 429 7.67 -13.55 19.34
C LYS A 429 6.33 -13.37 18.61
N ARG A 430 5.25 -13.03 19.30
CA ARG A 430 3.97 -12.69 18.65
C ARG A 430 3.88 -11.17 18.50
N GLY A 431 3.75 -10.69 17.25
CA GLY A 431 3.77 -9.28 16.88
C GLY A 431 2.94 -8.41 17.82
N ARG A 432 3.61 -7.72 18.74
CA ARG A 432 3.00 -6.72 19.62
C ARG A 432 2.88 -5.44 18.81
N ILE A 433 1.69 -4.83 18.85
CA ILE A 433 1.47 -3.53 18.20
C ILE A 433 2.19 -2.41 18.97
N LEU A 434 2.28 -2.51 20.31
CA LEU A 434 3.02 -1.56 21.15
C LEU A 434 4.48 -1.97 21.39
N SER A 435 5.38 -1.02 21.20
CA SER A 435 6.77 -1.09 21.65
C SER A 435 6.90 -0.80 23.16
N ARG A 436 8.05 -1.17 23.76
CA ARG A 436 8.36 -0.88 25.19
C ARG A 436 8.41 0.62 25.49
N ILE A 437 8.80 1.44 24.50
CA ILE A 437 8.92 2.90 24.64
C ILE A 437 7.52 3.51 24.68
N GLU A 438 6.64 3.13 23.76
CA GLU A 438 5.24 3.60 23.73
C GLU A 438 4.44 3.17 24.96
N LEU A 439 4.74 1.99 25.51
CA LEU A 439 4.15 1.54 26.78
C LEU A 439 4.56 2.45 27.93
N LYS A 440 5.86 2.78 28.02
CA LYS A 440 6.37 3.67 29.06
C LYS A 440 5.75 5.06 28.95
N GLU A 441 5.67 5.62 27.74
CA GLU A 441 4.98 6.90 27.49
C GLU A 441 3.49 6.84 27.90
N SER A 442 2.82 5.71 27.65
CA SER A 442 1.43 5.51 28.07
C SER A 442 1.33 5.48 29.60
N MET A 443 2.22 4.78 30.29
CA MET A 443 2.30 4.76 31.76
C MET A 443 2.62 6.13 32.35
N ASP A 444 3.54 6.88 31.74
CA ASP A 444 3.91 8.23 32.17
C ASP A 444 2.70 9.18 32.03
N SER A 445 1.92 9.06 30.94
CA SER A 445 0.67 9.82 30.78
C SER A 445 -0.40 9.43 31.82
N LEU A 446 -0.41 8.16 32.25
CA LEU A 446 -1.32 7.65 33.26
C LEU A 446 -0.92 8.04 34.68
N SER A 447 0.37 8.31 34.95
CA SER A 447 0.86 8.73 36.26
C SER A 447 0.13 9.97 36.79
N TRP A 448 -0.17 10.93 35.91
CA TRP A 448 -0.96 12.12 36.24
C TRP A 448 -2.42 11.77 36.58
N HIS A 449 -3.03 10.83 35.85
CA HIS A 449 -4.39 10.36 36.12
C HIS A 449 -4.49 9.54 37.42
N ILE A 450 -3.48 8.72 37.73
CA ILE A 450 -3.33 7.98 38.99
C ILE A 450 -3.21 8.97 40.16
N ALA A 451 -2.39 10.01 40.01
CA ALA A 451 -2.25 11.07 41.02
C ALA A 451 -3.56 11.85 41.24
N ARG A 452 -4.36 12.08 40.18
CA ARG A 452 -5.68 12.71 40.27
C ARG A 452 -6.71 11.79 40.96
N ALA A 453 -6.76 10.52 40.60
CA ALA A 453 -7.65 9.52 41.22
C ALA A 453 -7.37 9.38 42.72
N ARG A 454 -6.09 9.44 43.13
CA ARG A 454 -5.67 9.42 44.55
C ARG A 454 -6.23 10.59 45.37
N ARG A 455 -6.43 11.75 44.76
CA ARG A 455 -6.92 12.97 45.44
C ARG A 455 -8.45 13.03 45.56
N GLY A 456 -9.18 12.02 45.07
CA GLY A 456 -10.65 12.06 45.03
C GLY A 456 -11.21 13.14 44.11
N LEU A 457 -10.38 13.74 43.25
CA LEU A 457 -10.77 14.76 42.28
C LEU A 457 -11.36 14.09 41.03
N THR A 458 -12.41 13.30 41.22
CA THR A 458 -13.25 12.77 40.13
C THR A 458 -14.34 13.78 39.82
N GLY A 459 -13.95 14.87 39.16
CA GLY A 459 -14.81 15.70 38.32
C GLY A 459 -14.53 15.37 36.87
#